data_AF-R6DQU1-F1
#
_entry.id   AF-R6DQU1-F1
#
_cell.length_a   1.000
_cell.length_b   1.000
_cell.length_c   1.000
_cell.angle_alpha   90.00
_cell.angle_beta   90.00
_cell.angle_gamma   90.00
#
_symmetry.space_group_name_H-M   'P 1'
#
loop_
_entity.id
_entity.type
_entity.pdbx_description
1 polymer ?
#
loop_
_entity_poly.entity_id
_entity_poly.type
_entity_poly.pdbx_seq_one_letter_code
_entity_poly.pdbx_strand_id
1 'polypeptide(L)'
;MTEKLDEGYKWSAGSTDPATIEWSIAKADKVKVTVDDMNAYVGDEVPTPTRSVSGLLENEIIDGTAVYKYQLKNADGTYGEEVNKPDMSKAGTYKVTVSGLEVSDNYEGVDFIEGTLTISEKPASGGGHSYTQRPTIIADEGADTLLTFNGTKLTITAKDGYELSDVLLNGVSQGTVIELTGLKTGDKVEITTVKKEGPAAEDNAKIIEGIGNTSIVLKSQLTKNGNVLLTWTKSKGYKVDYFEFYRSVKRYSGYGTKAFFTTADGSWSKYLNNKELKAGNTYYYKVRGVRVIDGQKYYTQWSNKAWRTIK
;
A
#
# COMPACT_ATOMS: atom_id res chain seq x y z
N MET A 1 -32.02 -11.30 -21.51
CA MET A 1 -31.38 -12.06 -22.63
C MET A 1 -32.21 -13.32 -22.87
N THR A 2 -32.49 -13.69 -24.11
CA THR A 2 -33.24 -14.92 -24.42
C THR A 2 -32.27 -16.05 -24.70
N GLU A 3 -32.25 -17.04 -23.81
CA GLU A 3 -31.36 -18.19 -23.91
C GLU A 3 -32.10 -19.39 -24.51
N LYS A 4 -31.41 -20.12 -25.39
CA LYS A 4 -31.88 -21.38 -25.96
C LYS A 4 -31.01 -22.50 -25.43
N LEU A 5 -31.64 -23.59 -24.99
CA LEU A 5 -30.92 -24.77 -24.56
C LEU A 5 -30.45 -25.58 -25.76
N ASP A 6 -29.27 -26.17 -25.63
CA ASP A 6 -28.79 -27.19 -26.56
C ASP A 6 -29.68 -28.45 -26.50
N GLU A 7 -29.73 -29.17 -27.61
CA GLU A 7 -30.58 -30.34 -27.78
C GLU A 7 -30.29 -31.42 -26.72
N GLY A 8 -31.34 -31.90 -26.05
CA GLY A 8 -31.23 -32.88 -24.95
C GLY A 8 -31.21 -32.28 -23.54
N TYR A 9 -31.13 -30.95 -23.40
CA TYR A 9 -31.20 -30.27 -22.11
C TYR A 9 -32.59 -29.68 -21.84
N LYS A 10 -32.96 -29.60 -20.56
CA LYS A 10 -34.23 -29.02 -20.09
C LYS A 10 -33.95 -28.00 -18.99
N TRP A 11 -34.73 -26.94 -18.94
CA TRP A 11 -34.73 -26.03 -17.80
C TRP A 11 -35.16 -26.78 -16.54
N SER A 12 -34.84 -26.25 -15.36
CA SER A 12 -35.23 -26.87 -14.08
C SER A 12 -36.74 -27.08 -13.93
N ALA A 13 -37.56 -26.29 -14.64
CA ALA A 13 -39.01 -26.44 -14.74
C ALA A 13 -39.47 -27.53 -15.74
N GLY A 14 -38.54 -28.25 -16.38
CA GLY A 14 -38.81 -29.34 -17.32
C GLY A 14 -39.11 -28.92 -18.77
N SER A 15 -39.17 -27.61 -19.07
CA SER A 15 -39.39 -27.09 -20.43
C SER A 15 -38.10 -27.04 -21.25
N THR A 16 -38.24 -27.17 -22.58
CA THR A 16 -37.19 -26.99 -23.58
C THR A 16 -37.32 -25.66 -24.33
N ASP A 17 -38.38 -24.90 -24.06
CA ASP A 17 -38.64 -23.64 -24.75
C ASP A 17 -37.60 -22.57 -24.38
N PRO A 18 -37.29 -21.63 -25.27
CA PRO A 18 -36.40 -20.52 -24.95
C PRO A 18 -36.90 -19.74 -23.73
N ALA A 19 -36.02 -19.48 -22.77
CA ALA A 19 -36.34 -18.73 -21.57
C ALA A 19 -35.72 -17.34 -21.64
N THR A 20 -36.51 -16.32 -21.29
CA THR A 20 -35.96 -14.98 -21.08
C THR A 20 -35.43 -14.90 -19.66
N ILE A 21 -34.11 -14.73 -19.55
CA ILE A 21 -33.43 -14.49 -18.28
C ILE A 21 -33.31 -12.97 -18.12
N GLU A 22 -34.01 -12.45 -17.13
CA GLU A 22 -33.84 -11.10 -16.62
C GLU A 22 -32.77 -11.13 -15.53
N TRP A 23 -31.68 -10.41 -15.75
CA TRP A 23 -30.64 -10.21 -14.75
C TRP A 23 -30.27 -8.74 -14.72
N SER A 24 -29.92 -8.25 -13.53
CA SER A 24 -29.34 -6.93 -13.33
C SER A 24 -28.07 -7.06 -12.50
N ILE A 25 -27.13 -6.16 -12.74
CA ILE A 25 -25.94 -6.00 -11.91
C ILE A 25 -26.16 -4.70 -11.12
N ALA A 26 -26.04 -4.78 -9.80
CA ALA A 26 -26.09 -3.59 -8.95
C ALA A 26 -24.86 -2.70 -9.22
N LYS A 27 -25.04 -1.39 -9.13
CA LYS A 27 -23.92 -0.45 -9.22
C LYS A 27 -22.96 -0.67 -8.05
N ALA A 28 -21.68 -0.39 -8.29
CA ALA A 28 -20.68 -0.29 -7.25
C ALA A 28 -20.94 0.93 -6.36
N ASP A 29 -20.48 0.87 -5.11
CA ASP A 29 -20.63 1.96 -4.14
C ASP A 29 -19.93 3.25 -4.61
N LYS A 30 -20.21 4.39 -3.97
CA LYS A 30 -19.66 5.69 -4.37
C LYS A 30 -18.12 5.70 -4.36
N VAL A 31 -17.55 6.36 -5.37
CA VAL A 31 -16.11 6.67 -5.42
C VAL A 31 -15.84 7.88 -4.54
N LYS A 32 -14.85 7.78 -3.65
CA LYS A 32 -14.47 8.86 -2.74
C LYS A 32 -13.37 9.72 -3.34
N VAL A 33 -13.58 11.02 -3.35
CA VAL A 33 -12.58 12.02 -3.73
C VAL A 33 -12.31 12.91 -2.52
N THR A 34 -11.11 12.84 -1.98
CA THR A 34 -10.71 13.58 -0.78
C THR A 34 -9.74 14.68 -1.15
N VAL A 35 -10.01 15.91 -0.74
CA VAL A 35 -9.07 17.04 -0.88
C VAL A 35 -8.00 16.93 0.21
N ASP A 36 -6.74 17.09 -0.17
CA ASP A 36 -5.64 17.06 0.80
C ASP A 36 -5.55 18.39 1.56
N ASP A 37 -5.15 18.32 2.84
CA ASP A 37 -4.93 19.51 3.66
C ASP A 37 -3.70 20.31 3.21
N MET A 38 -3.80 21.63 3.27
CA MET A 38 -2.80 22.57 2.78
C MET A 38 -2.43 23.62 3.83
N ASN A 39 -1.20 24.12 3.74
CA ASN A 39 -0.69 25.21 4.55
C ASN A 39 -0.04 26.29 3.68
N ALA A 40 -0.22 27.56 4.06
CA ALA A 40 0.38 28.71 3.38
C ALA A 40 0.65 29.85 4.38
N TYR A 41 1.39 30.87 3.96
CA TYR A 41 1.55 32.09 4.75
C TYR A 41 0.81 33.30 4.16
N VAL A 42 0.56 34.29 4.99
CA VAL A 42 -0.03 35.57 4.59
C VAL A 42 0.77 36.20 3.44
N GLY A 43 0.07 36.52 2.36
CA GLY A 43 0.62 37.10 1.14
C GLY A 43 1.34 36.13 0.21
N ASP A 44 1.27 34.81 0.45
CA ASP A 44 1.71 33.81 -0.54
C ASP A 44 0.72 33.72 -1.72
N GLU A 45 1.19 33.13 -2.82
CA GLU A 45 0.28 32.70 -3.88
C GLU A 45 -0.66 31.60 -3.37
N VAL A 46 -1.86 31.52 -3.96
CA VAL A 46 -2.84 30.50 -3.58
C VAL A 46 -2.27 29.10 -3.91
N PRO A 47 -2.12 28.21 -2.92
CA PRO A 47 -1.61 26.87 -3.18
C PRO A 47 -2.56 26.09 -4.09
N THR A 48 -2.00 25.24 -4.96
CA THR A 48 -2.80 24.41 -5.86
C THR A 48 -3.32 23.18 -5.11
N PRO A 49 -4.64 22.97 -5.00
CA PRO A 49 -5.18 21.84 -4.26
C PRO A 49 -4.89 20.50 -4.92
N THR A 50 -4.45 19.53 -4.10
CA THR A 50 -4.31 18.12 -4.48
C THR A 50 -5.46 17.29 -3.92
N ARG A 51 -5.64 16.08 -4.46
CA ARG A 51 -6.72 15.18 -4.08
C ARG A 51 -6.31 13.73 -4.22
N SER A 52 -6.89 12.87 -3.39
CA SER A 52 -6.82 11.42 -3.51
C SER A 52 -8.18 10.83 -3.93
N VAL A 53 -8.14 9.74 -4.69
CA VAL A 53 -9.34 9.04 -5.20
C VAL A 53 -9.29 7.59 -4.74
N SER A 54 -10.39 7.08 -4.18
CA SER A 54 -10.50 5.69 -3.73
C SER A 54 -11.87 5.09 -4.07
N GLY A 55 -11.91 3.77 -4.26
CA GLY A 55 -13.14 3.04 -4.62
C GLY A 55 -13.27 2.69 -6.11
N LEU A 56 -12.37 3.21 -6.97
CA LEU A 56 -12.26 2.77 -8.36
C LEU A 56 -11.63 1.38 -8.48
N LEU A 57 -12.04 0.64 -9.49
CA LEU A 57 -11.40 -0.62 -9.88
C LEU A 57 -10.10 -0.36 -10.65
N GLU A 58 -9.22 -1.35 -10.66
CA GLU A 58 -7.88 -1.25 -11.25
C GLU A 58 -7.95 -0.84 -12.74
N ASN A 59 -7.20 0.21 -13.09
CA ASN A 59 -7.14 0.85 -14.42
C ASN A 59 -8.34 1.74 -14.80
N GLU A 60 -9.28 1.99 -13.90
CA GLU A 60 -10.30 3.02 -14.11
C GLU A 60 -9.80 4.39 -13.65
N ILE A 61 -10.26 5.44 -14.34
CA ILE A 61 -9.93 6.83 -14.05
C ILE A 61 -11.20 7.59 -13.71
N ILE A 62 -11.06 8.65 -12.91
CA ILE A 62 -12.13 9.61 -12.69
C ILE A 62 -12.07 10.68 -13.79
N ASP A 63 -13.20 10.91 -14.45
CA ASP A 63 -13.29 11.87 -15.54
C ASP A 63 -13.74 13.25 -15.01
N GLY A 64 -13.65 14.27 -15.89
CA GLY A 64 -14.05 15.63 -15.58
C GLY A 64 -12.92 16.55 -15.15
N THR A 65 -13.27 17.78 -14.79
CA THR A 65 -12.32 18.82 -14.36
C THR A 65 -12.64 19.22 -12.94
N ALA A 66 -11.68 19.01 -12.03
CA ALA A 66 -11.84 19.37 -10.64
C ALA A 66 -12.03 20.89 -10.48
N VAL A 67 -13.15 21.28 -9.87
CA VAL A 67 -13.47 22.66 -9.51
C VAL A 67 -13.40 22.80 -8.00
N TYR A 68 -12.47 23.64 -7.53
CA TYR A 68 -12.25 23.86 -6.10
C TYR A 68 -12.88 25.16 -5.63
N LYS A 69 -13.44 25.12 -4.42
CA LYS A 69 -14.09 26.24 -3.77
C LYS A 69 -13.65 26.35 -2.32
N TYR A 70 -13.71 27.56 -1.77
CA TYR A 70 -13.20 27.89 -0.45
C TYR A 70 -14.27 28.58 0.39
N GLN A 71 -14.36 28.23 1.67
CA GLN A 71 -15.21 28.93 2.64
C GLN A 71 -14.39 29.23 3.88
N LEU A 72 -14.31 30.51 4.27
CA LEU A 72 -13.61 30.92 5.49
C LEU A 72 -14.33 30.36 6.71
N LYS A 73 -13.58 29.75 7.63
CA LYS A 73 -14.08 29.36 8.94
C LYS A 73 -14.13 30.57 9.86
N ASN A 74 -15.33 30.93 10.28
CA ASN A 74 -15.57 32.01 11.22
C ASN A 74 -15.17 31.60 12.65
N ALA A 75 -15.00 32.58 13.54
CA ALA A 75 -14.62 32.35 14.94
C ALA A 75 -15.65 31.49 15.72
N ASP A 76 -16.92 31.51 15.31
CA ASP A 76 -17.99 30.68 15.88
C ASP A 76 -18.00 29.24 15.33
N GLY A 77 -17.07 28.90 14.45
CA GLY A 77 -16.95 27.60 13.81
C GLY A 77 -17.83 27.40 12.57
N THR A 78 -18.65 28.39 12.19
CA THR A 78 -19.43 28.35 10.96
C THR A 78 -18.56 28.65 9.73
N TYR A 79 -19.10 28.40 8.53
CA TYR A 79 -18.43 28.70 7.27
C TYR A 79 -19.13 29.85 6.55
N GLY A 80 -18.34 30.82 6.09
CA GLY A 80 -18.81 31.94 5.29
C GLY A 80 -19.20 31.56 3.86
N GLU A 81 -19.37 32.57 3.01
CA GLU A 81 -19.73 32.38 1.61
C GLU A 81 -18.68 31.58 0.82
N GLU A 82 -19.16 30.86 -0.18
CA GLU A 82 -18.30 30.11 -1.09
C GLU A 82 -17.64 31.05 -2.11
N VAL A 83 -16.30 30.99 -2.17
CA VAL A 83 -15.49 31.79 -3.09
C VAL A 83 -14.59 30.91 -3.94
N ASN A 84 -14.23 31.41 -5.12
CA ASN A 84 -13.33 30.71 -6.05
C ASN A 84 -11.84 30.84 -5.67
N LYS A 85 -11.51 31.82 -4.80
CA LYS A 85 -10.15 32.07 -4.31
C LYS A 85 -10.20 32.52 -2.85
N PRO A 86 -9.36 31.97 -1.96
CA PRO A 86 -9.28 32.42 -0.57
C PRO A 86 -8.63 33.80 -0.47
N ASP A 87 -8.91 34.53 0.62
CA ASP A 87 -8.22 35.79 0.93
C ASP A 87 -6.88 35.47 1.59
N MET A 88 -5.79 35.60 0.82
CA MET A 88 -4.43 35.35 1.30
C MET A 88 -3.85 36.53 2.08
N SER A 89 -4.57 37.65 2.25
CA SER A 89 -4.05 38.86 2.93
C SER A 89 -4.08 38.77 4.45
N LYS A 90 -4.73 37.74 5.02
CA LYS A 90 -4.92 37.56 6.46
C LYS A 90 -4.77 36.09 6.85
N ALA A 91 -4.32 35.85 8.06
CA ALA A 91 -4.34 34.51 8.64
C ALA A 91 -5.79 34.01 8.84
N GLY A 92 -5.98 32.71 8.67
CA GLY A 92 -7.29 32.07 8.77
C GLY A 92 -7.31 30.65 8.24
N THR A 93 -8.38 29.92 8.55
CA THR A 93 -8.60 28.55 8.06
C THR A 93 -9.77 28.54 7.10
N TYR A 94 -9.59 27.92 5.95
CA TYR A 94 -10.62 27.70 4.96
C TYR A 94 -10.97 26.21 4.89
N LYS A 95 -12.26 25.92 4.73
CA LYS A 95 -12.70 24.64 4.18
C LYS A 95 -12.55 24.69 2.67
N VAL A 96 -12.04 23.60 2.10
CA VAL A 96 -11.82 23.44 0.67
C VAL A 96 -12.70 22.30 0.17
N THR A 97 -13.61 22.60 -0.75
CA THR A 97 -14.48 21.61 -1.39
C THR A 97 -14.06 21.40 -2.84
N VAL A 98 -14.35 20.22 -3.37
CA VAL A 98 -14.08 19.85 -4.76
C VAL A 98 -15.36 19.34 -5.42
N SER A 99 -15.53 19.64 -6.70
CA SER A 99 -16.67 19.25 -7.54
C SER A 99 -16.24 19.07 -8.99
N GLY A 100 -17.17 18.74 -9.90
CA GLY A 100 -16.92 18.67 -11.34
C GLY A 100 -16.21 17.41 -11.84
N LEU A 101 -16.09 16.40 -10.96
CA LEU A 101 -15.58 15.07 -11.29
C LEU A 101 -16.74 14.08 -11.39
N GLU A 102 -16.64 13.17 -12.35
CA GLU A 102 -17.70 12.22 -12.67
C GLU A 102 -17.13 10.80 -12.79
N VAL A 103 -17.98 9.81 -12.55
CA VAL A 103 -17.67 8.39 -12.67
C VAL A 103 -18.68 7.75 -13.60
N SER A 104 -18.30 6.62 -14.20
CA SER A 104 -19.20 5.87 -15.08
C SER A 104 -20.48 5.44 -14.35
N ASP A 105 -21.54 5.16 -15.12
CA ASP A 105 -22.84 4.71 -14.61
C ASP A 105 -22.80 3.41 -13.81
N ASN A 106 -21.66 2.70 -13.83
CA ASN A 106 -21.40 1.50 -13.03
C ASN A 106 -21.30 1.80 -11.53
N TYR A 107 -21.22 3.07 -11.12
CA TYR A 107 -21.10 3.52 -9.74
C TYR A 107 -22.34 4.30 -9.28
N GLU A 108 -22.65 4.25 -7.98
CA GLU A 108 -23.71 5.04 -7.34
C GLU A 108 -23.42 6.56 -7.34
N GLY A 109 -22.19 6.96 -7.68
CA GLY A 109 -21.79 8.35 -7.88
C GLY A 109 -20.44 8.68 -7.23
N VAL A 110 -20.21 9.97 -7.00
CA VAL A 110 -19.01 10.48 -6.33
C VAL A 110 -19.36 11.03 -4.95
N ASP A 111 -18.55 10.69 -3.96
CA ASP A 111 -18.60 11.24 -2.62
C ASP A 111 -17.41 12.20 -2.43
N PHE A 112 -17.69 13.50 -2.36
CA PHE A 112 -16.68 14.55 -2.24
C PHE A 112 -16.40 14.84 -0.77
N ILE A 113 -15.15 14.62 -0.35
CA ILE A 113 -14.69 14.84 1.01
C ILE A 113 -13.84 16.11 1.03
N GLU A 114 -14.27 17.06 1.86
CA GLU A 114 -13.63 18.35 2.05
C GLU A 114 -12.27 18.24 2.75
N GLY A 115 -11.37 19.18 2.42
CA GLY A 115 -10.08 19.37 3.07
C GLY A 115 -9.97 20.76 3.68
N THR A 116 -8.80 21.12 4.19
CA THR A 116 -8.55 22.41 4.83
C THR A 116 -7.36 23.15 4.25
N LEU A 117 -7.44 24.47 4.19
CA LEU A 117 -6.30 25.36 3.93
C LEU A 117 -6.09 26.25 5.15
N THR A 118 -4.90 26.18 5.74
CA THR A 118 -4.53 27.03 6.87
C THR A 118 -3.50 28.08 6.45
N ILE A 119 -3.85 29.35 6.66
CA ILE A 119 -2.99 30.50 6.35
C ILE A 119 -2.46 31.06 7.66
N SER A 120 -1.13 31.09 7.79
CA SER A 120 -0.43 31.57 8.99
C SER A 120 0.27 32.90 8.73
N GLU A 121 0.47 33.72 9.76
CA GLU A 121 1.31 34.93 9.63
C GLU A 121 2.75 34.56 9.21
N LYS A 122 3.34 35.37 8.32
CA LYS A 122 4.76 35.22 8.01
C LYS A 122 5.60 35.54 9.24
N PRO A 123 6.64 34.77 9.55
CA PRO A 123 7.55 35.14 10.61
C PRO A 123 8.14 36.53 10.33
N ALA A 124 8.04 37.44 11.30
CA ALA A 124 8.50 38.82 11.14
C ALA A 124 10.02 38.88 10.91
N SER A 125 10.42 39.38 9.75
CA SER A 125 11.80 39.76 9.45
C SER A 125 12.12 41.08 10.17
N GLY A 126 12.53 41.00 11.44
CA GLY A 126 12.92 42.16 12.27
C GLY A 126 14.37 42.05 12.74
N GLY A 127 15.18 43.06 12.43
CA GLY A 127 16.59 43.13 12.82
C GLY A 127 16.83 43.28 14.32
N GLY A 128 17.95 42.72 14.78
CA GLY A 128 18.81 43.34 15.79
C GLY A 128 18.38 43.31 17.25
N HIS A 129 18.15 42.13 17.84
CA HIS A 129 18.61 41.83 19.21
C HIS A 129 19.00 40.35 19.30
N SER A 130 20.31 40.09 19.40
CA SER A 130 20.87 38.74 19.43
C SER A 130 20.65 38.09 20.80
N TYR A 131 19.66 37.21 20.89
CA TYR A 131 19.71 36.05 21.78
C TYR A 131 19.07 34.86 21.07
N THR A 132 19.49 34.56 19.83
CA THR A 132 19.13 33.26 19.25
C THR A 132 20.06 32.24 19.88
N GLN A 133 19.56 31.61 20.95
CA GLN A 133 20.23 30.42 21.43
C GLN A 133 20.23 29.42 20.28
N ARG A 134 21.42 28.88 19.99
CA ARG A 134 21.63 27.92 18.89
C ARG A 134 22.04 26.58 19.48
N PRO A 135 21.08 25.79 20.01
CA PRO A 135 21.35 24.39 20.26
C PRO A 135 21.52 23.66 18.93
N THR A 136 22.29 22.58 18.93
CA THR A 136 22.44 21.66 17.79
C THR A 136 21.41 20.56 17.95
N ILE A 137 20.51 20.41 16.98
CA ILE A 137 19.49 19.36 16.99
C ILE A 137 19.85 18.31 15.93
N ILE A 138 19.95 17.06 16.35
CA ILE A 138 20.22 15.91 15.48
C ILE A 138 19.07 14.93 15.67
N ALA A 139 18.26 14.73 14.64
CA ALA A 139 17.21 13.74 14.61
C ALA A 139 17.48 12.74 13.49
N ASP A 140 17.16 11.46 13.72
CA ASP A 140 17.14 10.46 12.67
C ASP A 140 15.89 10.61 11.77
N GLU A 141 15.73 9.71 10.80
CA GLU A 141 14.66 9.78 9.81
C GLU A 141 13.25 9.65 10.40
N GLY A 142 13.12 9.08 11.61
CA GLY A 142 11.84 8.74 12.24
C GLY A 142 11.23 9.84 13.11
N ALA A 143 11.88 11.00 13.25
CA ALA A 143 11.37 12.12 14.04
C ALA A 143 11.38 13.45 13.27
N ASP A 144 10.34 14.25 13.49
CA ASP A 144 10.30 15.66 13.12
C ASP A 144 10.55 16.53 14.35
N THR A 145 11.24 17.65 14.16
CA THR A 145 11.60 18.56 15.26
C THR A 145 11.23 20.00 14.92
N LEU A 146 10.74 20.73 15.91
CA LEU A 146 10.44 22.15 15.82
C LEU A 146 11.12 22.90 16.98
N LEU A 147 12.06 23.78 16.66
CA LEU A 147 12.72 24.65 17.64
C LEU A 147 12.03 26.02 17.66
N THR A 148 11.75 26.56 18.85
CA THR A 148 11.20 27.90 19.00
C THR A 148 12.18 28.96 18.49
N PHE A 149 11.65 30.10 18.05
CA PHE A 149 12.45 31.20 17.49
C PHE A 149 13.60 31.68 18.40
N ASN A 150 13.39 31.68 19.72
CA ASN A 150 14.40 32.06 20.72
C ASN A 150 15.38 30.93 21.05
N GLY A 151 15.18 29.72 20.52
CA GLY A 151 16.07 28.56 20.70
C GLY A 151 15.98 27.87 22.06
N THR A 152 15.04 28.27 22.93
CA THR A 152 14.95 27.77 24.32
C THR A 152 14.11 26.51 24.44
N LYS A 153 13.26 26.20 23.45
CA LYS A 153 12.30 25.09 23.50
C LYS A 153 12.29 24.31 22.19
N LEU A 154 12.36 22.99 22.31
CA LEU A 154 12.30 22.03 21.20
C LEU A 154 11.06 21.15 21.39
N THR A 155 10.26 21.02 20.34
CA THR A 155 9.18 20.04 20.23
C THR A 155 9.61 18.91 19.30
N ILE A 156 9.29 17.67 19.66
CA ILE A 156 9.67 16.46 18.94
C ILE A 156 8.40 15.67 18.63
N THR A 157 8.23 15.29 17.36
CA THR A 157 7.11 14.47 16.89
C THR A 157 7.65 13.20 16.24
N ALA A 158 7.33 12.03 16.79
CA ALA A 158 7.64 10.77 16.11
C ALA A 158 6.75 10.63 14.86
N LYS A 159 7.36 10.30 13.72
CA LYS A 159 6.64 10.05 12.47
C LYS A 159 5.81 8.78 12.56
N ASP A 160 4.86 8.64 11.64
CA ASP A 160 4.05 7.43 11.57
C ASP A 160 4.94 6.18 11.36
N GLY A 161 4.63 5.11 12.08
CA GLY A 161 5.46 3.90 12.10
C GLY A 161 6.76 4.00 12.93
N TYR A 162 7.01 5.08 13.66
CA TYR A 162 8.16 5.23 14.57
C TYR A 162 7.72 5.61 15.99
N GLU A 163 8.51 5.22 16.98
CA GLU A 163 8.42 5.65 18.37
C GLU A 163 9.78 6.18 18.84
N LEU A 164 9.76 7.13 19.78
CA LEU A 164 10.99 7.67 20.37
C LEU A 164 11.67 6.57 21.19
N SER A 165 12.95 6.35 20.94
CA SER A 165 13.78 5.45 21.73
C SER A 165 14.42 6.21 22.88
N ASP A 166 15.06 7.35 22.59
CA ASP A 166 15.66 8.24 23.58
C ASP A 166 15.93 9.64 23.00
N VAL A 167 15.97 10.63 23.89
CA VAL A 167 16.39 12.01 23.60
C VAL A 167 17.54 12.37 24.54
N LEU A 168 18.72 12.61 23.98
CA LEU A 168 19.92 12.98 24.75
C LEU A 168 20.11 14.49 24.73
N LEU A 169 20.28 15.12 25.89
CA LEU A 169 20.74 16.51 26.02
C LEU A 169 22.19 16.53 26.53
N ASN A 170 23.13 16.98 25.70
CA ASN A 170 24.57 16.99 25.99
C ASN A 170 25.09 15.59 26.41
N GLY A 171 24.56 14.53 25.81
CA GLY A 171 24.89 13.15 26.13
C GLY A 171 24.18 12.57 27.36
N VAL A 172 23.32 13.33 28.03
CA VAL A 172 22.51 12.87 29.16
C VAL A 172 21.10 12.51 28.68
N SER A 173 20.71 11.24 28.89
CA SER A 173 19.36 10.77 28.55
C SER A 173 18.27 11.55 29.28
N GLN A 174 17.32 12.04 28.50
CA GLN A 174 16.09 12.68 28.96
C GLN A 174 14.88 11.74 28.79
N GLY A 175 15.07 10.55 28.21
CA GLY A 175 14.02 9.59 27.92
C GLY A 175 13.20 9.95 26.68
N THR A 176 11.98 9.43 26.58
CA THR A 176 11.09 9.57 25.42
C THR A 176 10.26 10.88 25.45
N VAL A 177 10.91 11.99 25.79
CA VAL A 177 10.26 13.29 25.90
C VAL A 177 9.90 13.87 24.53
N ILE A 178 8.70 14.45 24.43
CA ILE A 178 8.24 15.16 23.22
C ILE A 178 8.53 16.66 23.26
N GLU A 179 9.08 17.15 24.37
CA GLU A 179 9.41 18.55 24.59
C GLU A 179 10.66 18.69 25.47
N LEU A 180 11.57 19.58 25.08
CA LEU A 180 12.67 20.06 25.91
C LEU A 180 12.58 21.58 26.04
N THR A 181 12.80 22.10 27.26
CA THR A 181 12.78 23.54 27.56
C THR A 181 14.06 23.96 28.27
N GLY A 182 14.34 25.27 28.27
CA GLY A 182 15.54 25.81 28.91
C GLY A 182 16.84 25.50 28.19
N LEU A 183 16.77 25.11 26.90
CA LEU A 183 17.94 24.92 26.05
C LEU A 183 18.75 26.21 25.95
N LYS A 184 20.06 26.09 25.76
CA LYS A 184 21.00 27.20 25.66
C LYS A 184 21.85 27.07 24.40
N THR A 185 22.54 28.15 24.03
CA THR A 185 23.53 28.11 22.94
C THR A 185 24.59 27.06 23.23
N GLY A 186 24.84 26.18 22.26
CA GLY A 186 25.84 25.12 22.38
C GLY A 186 25.33 23.81 22.95
N ASP A 187 24.10 23.76 23.47
CA ASP A 187 23.48 22.49 23.85
C ASP A 187 23.31 21.60 22.62
N LYS A 188 23.58 20.30 22.76
CA LYS A 188 23.39 19.29 21.72
C LYS A 188 22.23 18.38 22.10
N VAL A 189 21.24 18.28 21.24
CA VAL A 189 20.12 17.34 21.38
C VAL A 189 20.23 16.27 20.30
N GLU A 190 20.21 15.01 20.72
CA GLU A 190 20.22 13.85 19.82
C GLU A 190 18.93 13.06 20.04
N ILE A 191 18.11 12.92 19.00
CA ILE A 191 16.84 12.20 19.01
C ILE A 191 17.05 10.89 18.25
N THR A 192 16.71 9.80 18.92
CA THR A 192 16.72 8.45 18.34
C THR A 192 15.32 7.86 18.35
N THR A 193 14.97 7.18 17.28
CA THR A 193 13.70 6.47 17.12
C THR A 193 13.94 4.99 16.85
N VAL A 194 12.95 4.19 17.21
CA VAL A 194 12.81 2.82 16.73
C VAL A 194 11.54 2.74 15.91
N LYS A 195 11.59 1.93 14.85
CA LYS A 195 10.41 1.66 14.05
C LYS A 195 9.42 0.89 14.91
N LYS A 196 8.18 1.40 15.05
CA LYS A 196 7.11 0.73 15.79
C LYS A 196 6.89 -0.66 15.20
N GLU A 197 7.06 -1.68 16.03
CA GLU A 197 6.47 -3.00 15.75
C GLU A 197 4.97 -2.89 15.97
N GLY A 198 4.23 -2.60 14.90
CA GLY A 198 2.79 -2.45 14.94
C GLY A 198 2.03 -3.79 15.04
N PRO A 199 0.70 -3.74 15.19
CA PRO A 199 -0.20 -4.91 15.27
C PRO A 199 -0.14 -5.86 14.06
N ALA A 200 0.56 -5.47 12.99
CA ALA A 200 0.94 -6.37 11.91
C ALA A 200 1.76 -7.59 12.40
N ALA A 201 2.50 -7.50 13.51
CA ALA A 201 3.34 -8.61 13.99
C ALA A 201 2.53 -9.86 14.40
N GLU A 202 1.38 -9.70 15.08
CA GLU A 202 0.55 -10.86 15.48
C GLU A 202 -0.22 -11.48 14.31
N ASP A 203 -0.72 -10.67 13.38
CA ASP A 203 -1.37 -11.18 12.15
C ASP A 203 -0.35 -11.80 11.20
N ASN A 204 0.85 -11.21 11.10
CA ASN A 204 1.96 -11.78 10.33
C ASN A 204 2.38 -13.13 10.92
N ALA A 205 2.41 -13.31 12.24
CA ALA A 205 2.74 -14.60 12.85
C ALA A 205 1.78 -15.71 12.39
N LYS A 206 0.47 -15.47 12.41
CA LYS A 206 -0.55 -16.42 11.90
C LYS A 206 -0.41 -16.67 10.40
N ILE A 207 -0.15 -15.62 9.61
CA ILE A 207 0.07 -15.76 8.17
C ILE A 207 1.33 -16.58 7.90
N ILE A 208 2.44 -16.31 8.61
CA ILE A 208 3.72 -17.02 8.48
C ILE A 208 3.54 -18.50 8.81
N GLU A 209 2.90 -18.81 9.94
CA GLU A 209 2.58 -20.18 10.34
C GLU A 209 1.70 -20.86 9.29
N GLY A 210 0.65 -20.17 8.83
CA GLY A 210 -0.24 -20.63 7.79
C GLY A 210 0.46 -20.92 6.45
N ILE A 211 1.40 -20.07 6.06
CA ILE A 211 2.26 -20.27 4.90
C ILE A 211 3.12 -21.51 5.13
N GLY A 212 3.77 -21.65 6.28
CA GLY A 212 4.60 -22.83 6.62
C GLY A 212 3.82 -24.15 6.59
N ASN A 213 2.53 -24.12 6.91
CA ASN A 213 1.63 -25.27 6.87
C ASN A 213 0.95 -25.50 5.51
N THR A 214 1.12 -24.58 4.55
CA THR A 214 0.52 -24.72 3.23
C THR A 214 1.22 -25.82 2.43
N SER A 215 0.45 -26.78 1.93
CA SER A 215 0.95 -27.90 1.14
C SER A 215 0.73 -27.68 -0.36
N ILE A 216 1.60 -28.28 -1.18
CA ILE A 216 1.51 -28.23 -2.64
C ILE A 216 1.57 -29.65 -3.21
N VAL A 217 0.63 -29.97 -4.09
CA VAL A 217 0.64 -31.20 -4.88
C VAL A 217 1.11 -30.87 -6.29
N LEU A 218 2.29 -31.38 -6.66
CA LEU A 218 2.89 -31.22 -7.98
C LEU A 218 2.69 -32.48 -8.83
N LYS A 219 2.21 -32.26 -10.06
CA LYS A 219 2.07 -33.28 -11.10
C LYS A 219 2.97 -32.91 -12.28
N SER A 220 3.32 -33.93 -13.05
CA SER A 220 4.09 -33.76 -14.28
C SER A 220 3.44 -34.54 -15.42
N GLN A 221 3.65 -34.13 -16.65
CA GLN A 221 3.15 -34.82 -17.83
C GLN A 221 4.15 -34.60 -18.97
N LEU A 222 4.53 -35.68 -19.65
CA LEU A 222 5.35 -35.57 -20.86
C LEU A 222 4.42 -35.17 -22.02
N THR A 223 4.79 -34.13 -22.76
CA THR A 223 4.03 -33.69 -23.94
C THR A 223 4.51 -34.44 -25.19
N LYS A 224 3.72 -34.35 -26.27
CA LYS A 224 4.09 -34.95 -27.57
C LYS A 224 5.42 -34.44 -28.12
N ASN A 225 5.81 -33.21 -27.75
CA ASN A 225 7.03 -32.56 -28.24
C ASN A 225 8.24 -32.79 -27.32
N GLY A 226 8.18 -33.75 -26.40
CA GLY A 226 9.28 -34.06 -25.47
C GLY A 226 9.45 -33.09 -24.29
N ASN A 227 8.54 -32.11 -24.14
CA ASN A 227 8.55 -31.17 -23.03
C ASN A 227 7.85 -31.75 -21.79
N VAL A 228 8.09 -31.17 -20.62
CA VAL A 228 7.44 -31.58 -19.37
C VAL A 228 6.49 -30.49 -18.89
N LEU A 229 5.19 -30.75 -18.97
CA LEU A 229 4.17 -29.92 -18.35
C LEU A 229 4.11 -30.23 -16.85
N LEU A 230 4.36 -29.22 -16.03
CA LEU A 230 4.17 -29.25 -14.59
C LEU A 230 2.85 -28.55 -14.26
N THR A 231 2.02 -29.19 -13.45
CA THR A 231 0.79 -28.59 -12.90
C THR A 231 0.77 -28.80 -11.41
N TRP A 232 0.29 -27.81 -10.66
CA TRP A 232 0.26 -27.91 -9.20
C TRP A 232 -0.99 -27.30 -8.61
N THR A 233 -1.33 -27.80 -7.42
CA THR A 233 -2.43 -27.29 -6.61
C THR A 233 -1.93 -27.07 -5.20
N LYS A 234 -2.25 -25.90 -4.66
CA LYS A 234 -1.91 -25.49 -3.29
C LYS A 234 -3.14 -25.67 -2.40
N SER A 235 -2.95 -25.99 -1.12
CA SER A 235 -4.05 -25.94 -0.16
C SER A 235 -4.66 -24.53 -0.08
N LYS A 236 -5.97 -24.47 0.20
CA LYS A 236 -6.70 -23.19 0.38
C LYS A 236 -6.25 -22.51 1.69
N GLY A 237 -6.53 -21.22 1.84
CA GLY A 237 -6.28 -20.45 3.07
C GLY A 237 -5.29 -19.31 2.90
N TYR A 238 -4.06 -19.60 2.45
CA TYR A 238 -2.98 -18.60 2.45
C TYR A 238 -2.48 -18.29 1.03
N LYS A 239 -2.41 -17.01 0.66
CA LYS A 239 -1.91 -16.58 -0.66
C LYS A 239 -0.38 -16.66 -0.71
N VAL A 240 0.17 -16.90 -1.89
CA VAL A 240 1.62 -16.81 -2.16
C VAL A 240 1.81 -15.76 -3.24
N ASP A 241 2.96 -15.10 -3.25
CA ASP A 241 3.27 -14.07 -4.24
C ASP A 241 3.82 -14.67 -5.51
N TYR A 242 4.57 -15.77 -5.44
CA TYR A 242 5.06 -16.53 -6.59
C TYR A 242 5.50 -17.95 -6.17
N PHE A 243 5.90 -18.77 -7.15
CA PHE A 243 6.43 -20.11 -6.95
C PHE A 243 7.87 -20.22 -7.43
N GLU A 244 8.68 -20.98 -6.70
CA GLU A 244 10.04 -21.33 -7.09
C GLU A 244 10.14 -22.81 -7.48
N PHE A 245 10.67 -23.08 -8.68
CA PHE A 245 10.86 -24.43 -9.20
C PHE A 245 12.32 -24.86 -9.14
N TYR A 246 12.52 -26.07 -8.65
CA TYR A 246 13.82 -26.71 -8.57
C TYR A 246 13.80 -28.01 -9.38
N ARG A 247 14.89 -28.27 -10.09
CA ARG A 247 15.05 -29.44 -10.96
C ARG A 247 16.38 -30.13 -10.66
N SER A 248 16.38 -31.46 -10.70
CA SER A 248 17.59 -32.27 -10.59
C SER A 248 17.48 -33.52 -11.46
N VAL A 249 18.62 -34.09 -11.84
CA VAL A 249 18.69 -35.45 -12.40
C VAL A 249 18.83 -36.53 -11.31
N LYS A 250 18.96 -36.12 -10.04
CA LYS A 250 19.00 -37.00 -8.87
C LYS A 250 17.74 -36.77 -8.03
N ARG A 251 17.07 -37.86 -7.63
CA ARG A 251 15.78 -37.80 -6.92
C ARG A 251 15.81 -37.05 -5.60
N TYR A 252 16.91 -37.13 -4.85
CA TYR A 252 16.98 -36.65 -3.47
C TYR A 252 18.05 -35.57 -3.23
N SER A 253 18.82 -35.20 -4.25
CA SER A 253 19.95 -34.28 -4.13
C SER A 253 20.17 -33.51 -5.44
N GLY A 254 21.11 -32.56 -5.45
CA GLY A 254 21.54 -31.89 -6.69
C GLY A 254 20.55 -30.88 -7.27
N TYR A 255 19.55 -30.44 -6.51
CA TYR A 255 18.58 -29.43 -6.95
C TYR A 255 19.15 -28.00 -7.02
N GLY A 256 20.35 -27.77 -6.49
CA GLY A 256 20.94 -26.43 -6.37
C GLY A 256 20.31 -25.58 -5.26
N THR A 257 20.87 -24.39 -5.06
CA THR A 257 20.39 -23.39 -4.09
C THR A 257 19.53 -22.30 -4.73
N LYS A 258 19.50 -22.24 -6.07
CA LYS A 258 18.70 -21.30 -6.85
C LYS A 258 17.63 -22.05 -7.63
N ALA A 259 16.43 -21.49 -7.66
CA ALA A 259 15.37 -21.97 -8.54
C ALA A 259 15.80 -21.85 -10.01
N PHE A 260 15.47 -22.84 -10.83
CA PHE A 260 15.72 -22.74 -12.28
C PHE A 260 14.62 -21.96 -13.00
N PHE A 261 13.48 -21.77 -12.33
CA PHE A 261 12.34 -21.00 -12.81
C PHE A 261 11.54 -20.45 -11.63
N THR A 262 11.04 -19.23 -11.78
CA THR A 262 10.11 -18.57 -10.86
C THR A 262 8.91 -18.06 -11.63
N THR A 263 7.71 -18.21 -11.08
CA THR A 263 6.51 -17.62 -11.70
C THR A 263 6.51 -16.10 -11.52
N ALA A 264 5.79 -15.40 -12.39
CA ALA A 264 5.61 -13.95 -12.25
C ALA A 264 4.79 -13.60 -11.00
N ASP A 265 3.76 -14.41 -10.73
CA ASP A 265 2.87 -14.23 -9.58
C ASP A 265 2.36 -15.59 -9.05
N GLY A 266 1.56 -15.56 -7.99
CA GLY A 266 1.02 -16.72 -7.27
C GLY A 266 -0.28 -17.32 -7.84
N SER A 267 -0.84 -16.75 -8.91
CA SER A 267 -2.05 -17.27 -9.58
C SER A 267 -1.73 -18.44 -10.51
N TRP A 268 -0.45 -18.64 -10.85
CA TRP A 268 -0.01 -19.68 -11.76
C TRP A 268 -0.29 -21.09 -11.21
N SER A 269 -0.78 -21.97 -12.07
CA SER A 269 -1.09 -23.37 -11.75
C SER A 269 -0.46 -24.37 -12.72
N LYS A 270 0.25 -23.88 -13.75
CA LYS A 270 0.92 -24.68 -14.77
C LYS A 270 2.19 -24.02 -15.29
N TYR A 271 3.17 -24.83 -15.66
CA TYR A 271 4.42 -24.41 -16.28
C TYR A 271 4.88 -25.48 -17.27
N LEU A 272 5.18 -25.08 -18.50
CA LEU A 272 5.75 -25.98 -19.51
C LEU A 272 7.28 -25.88 -19.48
N ASN A 273 7.95 -26.89 -18.94
CA ASN A 273 9.39 -26.96 -19.03
C ASN A 273 9.82 -27.45 -20.40
N ASN A 274 10.45 -26.57 -21.16
CA ASN A 274 11.04 -26.83 -22.48
C ASN A 274 12.56 -26.56 -22.50
N LYS A 275 13.19 -26.33 -21.34
CA LYS A 275 14.59 -25.89 -21.25
C LYS A 275 15.53 -27.07 -21.01
N GLU A 276 16.50 -27.27 -21.90
CA GLU A 276 17.66 -28.16 -21.71
C GLU A 276 17.28 -29.60 -21.30
N LEU A 277 16.20 -30.13 -21.89
CA LEU A 277 15.79 -31.51 -21.71
C LEU A 277 16.56 -32.39 -22.69
N LYS A 278 17.07 -33.53 -22.21
CA LYS A 278 17.87 -34.47 -23.00
C LYS A 278 17.20 -35.84 -22.93
N ALA A 279 17.03 -36.50 -24.08
CA ALA A 279 16.47 -37.85 -24.17
C ALA A 279 17.27 -38.83 -23.30
N GLY A 280 16.57 -39.81 -22.71
CA GLY A 280 17.13 -40.79 -21.77
C GLY A 280 17.28 -40.28 -20.33
N ASN A 281 17.28 -38.96 -20.09
CA ASN A 281 17.40 -38.42 -18.73
C ASN A 281 16.06 -38.38 -18.00
N THR A 282 16.09 -38.69 -16.70
CA THR A 282 14.97 -38.46 -15.78
C THR A 282 15.19 -37.17 -15.02
N TYR A 283 14.23 -36.25 -15.12
CA TYR A 283 14.24 -34.99 -14.38
C TYR A 283 13.23 -35.05 -13.24
N TYR A 284 13.71 -34.75 -12.04
CA TYR A 284 12.92 -34.65 -10.82
C TYR A 284 12.67 -33.17 -10.49
N TYR A 285 11.45 -32.86 -10.09
CA TYR A 285 10.97 -31.52 -9.82
C TYR A 285 10.41 -31.43 -8.41
N LYS A 286 10.63 -30.29 -7.77
CA LYS A 286 9.92 -29.85 -6.57
C LYS A 286 9.62 -28.36 -6.69
N VAL A 287 8.51 -27.93 -6.12
CA VAL A 287 8.09 -26.53 -6.08
C VAL A 287 7.80 -26.12 -4.64
N ARG A 288 8.00 -24.84 -4.34
CA ARG A 288 7.48 -24.18 -3.13
C ARG A 288 6.89 -22.83 -3.50
N GLY A 289 5.88 -22.40 -2.76
CA GLY A 289 5.37 -21.03 -2.84
C GLY A 289 6.20 -20.10 -1.95
N VAL A 290 6.28 -18.83 -2.34
CA VAL A 290 6.96 -17.77 -1.59
C VAL A 290 5.96 -16.68 -1.26
N ARG A 291 5.98 -16.21 -0.02
CA ARG A 291 5.25 -15.03 0.45
C ARG A 291 6.25 -14.05 1.06
N VAL A 292 6.21 -12.79 0.65
CA VAL A 292 7.05 -11.72 1.16
C VAL A 292 6.22 -10.90 2.15
N ILE A 293 6.70 -10.82 3.37
CA ILE A 293 6.08 -10.04 4.45
C ILE A 293 7.21 -9.19 5.04
N ASP A 294 7.02 -7.87 5.03
CA ASP A 294 8.00 -6.88 5.51
C ASP A 294 9.40 -7.07 4.91
N GLY A 295 9.45 -7.41 3.61
CA GLY A 295 10.70 -7.65 2.87
C GLY A 295 11.36 -9.01 3.13
N GLN A 296 10.84 -9.81 4.07
CA GLN A 296 11.34 -11.16 4.37
C GLN A 296 10.55 -12.25 3.63
N LYS A 297 11.26 -13.25 3.09
CA LYS A 297 10.64 -14.39 2.38
C LYS A 297 10.26 -15.51 3.33
N TYR A 298 9.00 -15.91 3.25
CA TYR A 298 8.43 -17.09 3.91
C TYR A 298 8.00 -18.10 2.86
N TYR A 299 8.10 -19.38 3.21
CA TYR A 299 7.97 -20.46 2.25
C TYR A 299 6.92 -21.45 2.67
N THR A 300 6.17 -21.95 1.70
CA THR A 300 5.32 -23.13 1.91
C THR A 300 6.17 -24.36 2.16
N GLN A 301 5.51 -25.46 2.58
CA GLN A 301 6.14 -26.76 2.45
C GLN A 301 6.54 -27.03 0.99
N TRP A 302 7.59 -27.84 0.81
CA TRP A 302 7.91 -28.37 -0.50
C TRP A 302 6.78 -29.26 -1.01
N SER A 303 6.52 -29.21 -2.31
CA SER A 303 5.64 -30.17 -2.94
C SER A 303 6.16 -31.60 -2.81
N ASN A 304 5.29 -32.58 -3.11
CA ASN A 304 5.77 -33.89 -3.51
C ASN A 304 6.73 -33.77 -4.71
N LYS A 305 7.61 -34.75 -4.86
CA LYS A 305 8.50 -34.81 -6.02
C LYS A 305 7.72 -35.36 -7.22
N ALA A 306 7.74 -34.64 -8.33
CA ALA A 306 7.26 -35.12 -9.61
C ALA A 306 8.46 -35.44 -10.51
N TRP A 307 8.35 -36.39 -11.44
CA TRP A 307 9.47 -36.71 -12.32
C TRP A 307 9.01 -37.25 -13.67
N ARG A 308 9.79 -37.01 -14.72
CA ARG A 308 9.58 -37.58 -16.04
C ARG A 308 10.91 -37.95 -16.69
N THR A 309 10.91 -39.09 -17.37
CA THR A 309 11.98 -39.51 -18.27
C THR A 309 11.67 -38.97 -19.66
N ILE A 310 12.63 -38.27 -20.24
CA ILE A 310 12.50 -37.74 -21.60
C ILE A 310 12.74 -38.88 -22.57
N LYS A 311 11.78 -39.11 -23.46
CA LYS A 311 11.88 -40.10 -24.53
C LYS A 311 12.52 -39.47 -25.76
#